data_AF-A0A926AJ77-F1
#
_entry.id   AF-A0A926AJ77-F1
#
_cell.length_a   1.000
_cell.length_b   1.000
_cell.length_c   1.000
_cell.angle_alpha   90.00
_cell.angle_beta   90.00
_cell.angle_gamma   90.00
#
_symmetry.space_group_name_H-M   'P 1'
#
loop_
_entity.id
_entity.type
_entity.pdbx_description
1 polymer ?
#
loop_
_entity_poly.entity_id
_entity_poly.type
_entity_poly.pdbx_seq_one_letter_code
_entity_poly.pdbx_strand_id
1 'polypeptide(L)'
;MRSLPFLLREALMNLRRHGLMTIAAITTIAVSLALLGAFLVTFYEIDTATHRAVSNFEVRVFCRTGITRPGRDQIAPRLRALPGVATVQFRSRQQVWAEQTKNYSIDISGIPNQMNDTFILTLSDPVQAGKIAGTVRGWRDLVQEVAVPEDELNGVRRI
;
A
#
# COMPACT_ATOMS: atom_id res chain seq x y z
N MET A 1 -49.46 0.79 23.90
CA MET A 1 -48.12 1.33 23.55
C MET A 1 -48.04 2.85 23.81
N ARG A 2 -48.33 3.35 25.02
CA ARG A 2 -48.31 4.79 25.36
C ARG A 2 -47.47 5.13 26.61
N SER A 3 -46.54 4.25 26.99
CA SER A 3 -45.66 4.43 28.15
C SER A 3 -44.26 4.96 27.81
N LEU A 4 -43.82 4.89 26.54
CA LEU A 4 -42.53 5.42 26.08
C LEU A 4 -42.27 6.90 26.46
N PRO A 5 -43.20 7.84 26.20
CA PRO A 5 -42.95 9.26 26.51
C PRO A 5 -42.94 9.53 28.02
N PHE A 6 -43.68 8.73 28.79
CA PHE A 6 -43.70 8.81 30.25
C PHE A 6 -42.36 8.35 30.84
N LEU A 7 -41.84 7.20 30.39
CA LEU A 7 -40.55 6.67 30.84
C LEU A 7 -39.37 7.59 30.48
N LEU A 8 -39.39 8.19 29.28
CA LEU A 8 -38.37 9.18 28.88
C LEU A 8 -38.43 10.43 29.77
N ARG A 9 -39.62 10.92 30.11
CA ARG A 9 -39.79 12.07 31.01
C ARG A 9 -39.33 11.75 32.43
N GLU A 10 -39.68 10.58 32.94
CA GLU A 10 -39.26 10.09 34.27
C GLU A 10 -37.74 9.95 34.34
N ALA A 11 -37.13 9.36 33.31
CA ALA A 11 -35.69 9.17 33.19
C ALA A 11 -34.95 10.52 33.15
N LEU A 12 -35.45 11.48 32.35
CA LEU A 12 -34.86 12.83 32.25
C LEU A 12 -34.98 13.61 33.56
N MET A 13 -36.09 13.44 34.28
CA MET A 13 -36.32 14.08 35.57
C MET A 13 -35.45 13.47 36.68
N ASN A 14 -35.23 12.16 36.65
CA ASN A 14 -34.26 11.46 37.52
C ASN A 14 -32.81 11.88 37.22
N LEU A 15 -32.46 12.02 35.94
CA LEU A 15 -31.16 12.51 35.48
C LEU A 15 -30.82 13.88 36.06
N ARG A 16 -31.80 14.80 36.06
CA ARG A 16 -31.61 16.17 36.56
C ARG A 16 -31.38 16.20 38.08
N ARG A 17 -31.99 15.28 38.83
CA ARG A 17 -31.87 15.23 40.30
C ARG A 17 -30.58 14.54 40.76
N HIS A 18 -30.06 13.60 39.96
CA HIS A 18 -28.78 12.90 40.17
C HIS A 18 -27.74 13.30 39.10
N GLY A 19 -27.66 14.60 38.79
CA GLY A 19 -26.88 15.13 37.67
C GLY A 19 -25.39 14.80 37.74
N LEU A 20 -24.76 14.84 38.92
CA LEU A 20 -23.33 14.55 39.05
C LEU A 20 -22.97 13.11 38.68
N MET A 21 -23.74 12.14 39.15
CA MET A 21 -23.51 10.72 38.85
C MET A 21 -23.83 10.42 37.38
N THR A 22 -24.86 11.05 36.83
CA THR A 22 -25.22 10.84 35.43
C THR A 22 -24.19 11.47 34.47
N ILE A 23 -23.67 12.65 34.80
CA ILE A 23 -22.58 13.27 34.01
C ILE A 23 -21.38 12.33 33.98
N ALA A 24 -20.98 11.76 35.13
CA ALA A 24 -19.87 10.81 35.18
C ALA A 24 -20.12 9.55 34.31
N ALA A 25 -21.34 9.00 34.33
CA ALA A 25 -21.71 7.87 33.49
C ALA A 25 -21.68 8.22 31.99
N ILE A 26 -22.22 9.39 31.61
CA ILE A 26 -22.22 9.88 30.23
C ILE A 26 -20.80 10.11 29.74
N THR A 27 -19.91 10.68 30.57
CA THR A 27 -18.50 10.87 30.19
C THR A 27 -17.80 9.53 29.96
N THR A 28 -18.06 8.53 30.79
CA THR A 28 -17.47 7.18 30.63
C THR A 28 -17.92 6.52 29.32
N ILE A 29 -19.20 6.66 28.99
CA ILE A 29 -19.77 6.19 27.72
C ILE A 29 -19.15 6.97 26.55
N ALA A 30 -19.09 8.30 26.65
CA ALA A 30 -18.51 9.16 25.62
C ALA A 30 -17.04 8.82 25.33
N VAL A 31 -16.24 8.56 26.36
CA VAL A 31 -14.84 8.12 26.21
C VAL A 31 -14.78 6.76 25.52
N SER A 32 -15.66 5.82 25.91
CA SER A 32 -15.74 4.50 25.28
C SER A 32 -16.11 4.57 23.80
N LEU A 33 -17.08 5.41 23.44
CA LEU A 33 -17.46 5.67 22.05
C LEU A 33 -16.36 6.40 21.28
N ALA A 34 -15.65 7.34 21.90
CA ALA A 34 -14.53 8.03 21.27
C ALA A 34 -13.38 7.06 20.96
N LEU A 35 -13.04 6.18 21.90
CA LEU A 35 -12.06 5.12 21.68
C LEU A 35 -12.50 4.18 20.56
N LEU A 36 -13.76 3.72 20.58
CA LEU A 36 -14.32 2.88 19.52
C LEU A 36 -14.28 3.58 18.15
N GLY A 37 -14.63 4.87 18.10
CA GLY A 37 -14.56 5.68 16.89
C GLY A 37 -13.14 5.80 16.35
N ALA A 38 -12.16 6.01 17.22
CA ALA A 38 -10.75 6.03 16.82
C ALA A 38 -10.33 4.67 16.21
N PHE A 39 -10.69 3.55 16.84
CA PHE A 39 -10.44 2.22 16.27
C PHE A 39 -11.12 2.01 14.91
N LEU A 40 -12.35 2.50 14.73
CA LEU A 40 -13.06 2.39 13.45
C LEU A 40 -12.38 3.20 12.33
N VAL A 41 -11.91 4.41 12.63
CA VAL A 41 -11.15 5.22 11.67
C VAL A 41 -9.87 4.50 11.28
N THR A 42 -9.12 3.98 12.26
CA THR A 42 -7.92 3.18 11.99
C THR A 42 -8.25 1.96 11.14
N PHE A 43 -9.31 1.22 11.46
CA PHE A 43 -9.71 0.02 10.73
C PHE A 43 -10.12 0.31 9.28
N TYR A 44 -10.82 1.42 9.06
CA TYR A 44 -11.20 1.88 7.73
C TYR A 44 -9.97 2.22 6.86
N GLU A 45 -8.91 2.71 7.48
CA GLU A 45 -7.66 3.06 6.78
C GLU A 45 -6.79 1.83 6.42
N ILE A 46 -7.05 0.66 7.03
CA ILE A 46 -6.27 -0.57 6.79
C ILE A 46 -6.32 -1.05 5.33
N ASP A 47 -7.36 -0.72 4.56
CA ASP A 47 -7.45 -1.09 3.14
C ASP A 47 -6.27 -0.51 2.31
N THR A 48 -5.89 0.74 2.61
CA THR A 48 -4.73 1.39 1.97
C THR A 48 -3.41 1.00 2.66
N ALA A 49 -3.42 0.76 3.96
CA ALA A 49 -2.21 0.35 4.70
C ALA A 49 -1.73 -1.06 4.30
N THR A 50 -2.67 -1.97 3.99
CA THR A 50 -2.35 -3.35 3.59
C THR A 50 -1.63 -3.38 2.24
N HIS A 51 -1.98 -2.50 1.30
CA HIS A 51 -1.26 -2.34 0.04
C HIS A 51 0.18 -1.86 0.24
N ARG A 52 0.46 -1.03 1.25
CA ARG A 52 1.84 -0.60 1.58
C ARG A 52 2.63 -1.68 2.30
N ALA A 53 2.00 -2.45 3.18
CA ALA A 53 2.65 -3.54 3.90
C ALA A 53 3.06 -4.70 2.96
N VAL A 54 2.22 -5.02 1.97
CA VAL A 54 2.51 -6.02 0.93
C VAL A 54 3.47 -5.50 -0.14
N SER A 55 3.51 -4.18 -0.40
CA SER A 55 4.48 -3.55 -1.33
C SER A 55 5.94 -3.84 -0.98
N ASN A 56 6.23 -4.19 0.28
CA ASN A 56 7.56 -4.62 0.73
C ASN A 56 8.02 -5.96 0.15
N PHE A 57 7.18 -6.67 -0.61
CA PHE A 57 7.52 -7.95 -1.24
C PHE A 57 7.38 -7.94 -2.77
N GLU A 58 7.46 -6.74 -3.37
CA GLU A 58 7.49 -6.58 -4.81
C GLU A 58 8.94 -6.43 -5.31
N VAL A 59 9.38 -7.31 -6.21
CA VAL A 59 10.65 -7.12 -6.93
C VAL A 59 10.37 -6.37 -8.22
N ARG A 60 11.06 -5.24 -8.43
CA ARG A 60 10.90 -4.42 -9.63
C ARG A 60 12.05 -4.67 -10.59
N VAL A 61 11.72 -5.07 -11.81
CA VAL A 61 12.69 -5.31 -12.88
C VAL A 61 12.55 -4.20 -13.91
N PHE A 62 13.57 -3.36 -14.00
CA PHE A 62 13.63 -2.27 -14.96
C PHE A 62 14.19 -2.78 -16.28
N CYS A 63 13.38 -2.68 -17.33
CA CYS A 63 13.82 -2.98 -18.68
C CYS A 63 14.77 -1.91 -19.18
N ARG A 64 15.71 -2.31 -20.02
CA ARG A 64 16.59 -1.38 -20.71
C ARG A 64 15.79 -0.48 -21.67
N THR A 65 16.18 0.79 -21.74
CA THR A 65 15.63 1.76 -22.70
C THR A 65 15.90 1.31 -24.14
N GLY A 66 14.85 1.30 -24.97
CA GLY A 66 14.96 0.95 -26.40
C GLY A 66 14.77 -0.52 -26.76
N ILE A 67 14.36 -1.39 -25.83
CA ILE A 67 14.01 -2.79 -26.15
C ILE A 67 12.80 -2.83 -27.10
N THR A 68 12.92 -3.61 -28.18
CA THR A 68 11.86 -3.87 -29.15
C THR A 68 10.69 -4.60 -28.48
N ARG A 69 9.45 -4.28 -28.88
CA ARG A 69 8.21 -4.93 -28.39
C ARG A 69 8.34 -6.47 -28.30
N PRO A 70 8.81 -7.19 -29.33
CA PRO A 70 8.98 -8.65 -29.24
C PRO A 70 10.01 -9.12 -28.20
N GLY A 71 11.08 -8.36 -27.95
CA GLY A 71 12.03 -8.69 -26.88
C GLY A 71 11.43 -8.50 -25.49
N ARG A 72 10.52 -7.53 -25.35
CA ARG A 72 9.78 -7.25 -24.11
C ARG A 72 8.76 -8.34 -23.78
N ASP A 73 8.05 -8.83 -24.80
CA ASP A 73 7.05 -9.88 -24.65
C ASP A 73 7.67 -11.24 -24.27
N GLN A 74 8.98 -11.42 -24.49
CA GLN A 74 9.72 -12.61 -24.04
C GLN A 74 10.11 -12.56 -22.56
N ILE A 75 10.17 -11.38 -21.94
CA ILE A 75 10.58 -11.21 -20.54
C ILE A 75 9.46 -11.70 -19.62
N ALA A 76 8.20 -11.36 -19.90
CA ALA A 76 7.06 -11.74 -19.09
C ALA A 76 6.91 -13.26 -18.85
N PRO A 77 6.94 -14.14 -19.88
CA PRO A 77 6.85 -15.58 -19.68
C PRO A 77 8.08 -16.16 -18.98
N ARG A 78 9.28 -15.64 -19.24
CA ARG A 78 10.51 -16.06 -18.53
C ARG A 78 10.45 -15.74 -17.05
N LEU A 79 9.92 -14.58 -16.69
CA LEU A 79 9.70 -14.19 -15.30
C LEU A 79 8.64 -15.05 -14.61
N ARG A 80 7.53 -15.38 -15.30
CA ARG A 80 6.50 -16.28 -14.76
C ARG A 80 6.97 -17.72 -14.56
N ALA A 81 7.96 -18.16 -15.34
CA ALA A 81 8.51 -19.50 -15.21
C ALA A 81 9.47 -19.65 -14.01
N LEU A 82 9.85 -18.55 -13.34
CA LEU A 82 10.73 -18.62 -12.19
C LEU A 82 9.98 -19.17 -10.95
N PRO A 83 10.56 -20.14 -10.22
CA PRO A 83 9.99 -20.62 -8.98
C PRO A 83 9.96 -19.49 -7.95
N GLY A 84 8.83 -19.35 -7.26
CA GLY A 84 8.62 -18.32 -6.24
C GLY A 84 7.95 -17.04 -6.74
N VAL A 85 7.63 -16.92 -8.04
CA VAL A 85 6.87 -15.78 -8.59
C VAL A 85 5.38 -16.11 -8.60
N ALA A 86 4.59 -15.32 -7.87
CA ALA A 86 3.13 -15.43 -7.84
C ALA A 86 2.50 -14.74 -9.06
N THR A 87 2.87 -13.48 -9.29
CA THR A 87 2.32 -12.68 -10.39
C THR A 87 3.38 -11.82 -11.05
N VAL A 88 3.15 -11.51 -12.34
CA VAL A 88 3.99 -10.62 -13.14
C VAL A 88 3.09 -9.58 -13.78
N GLN A 89 3.24 -8.32 -13.36
CA GLN A 89 2.54 -7.18 -13.94
C GLN A 89 3.49 -6.34 -14.77
N PHE A 90 3.07 -6.00 -15.99
CA PHE A 90 3.78 -5.04 -16.83
C PHE A 90 3.25 -3.63 -16.56
N ARG A 91 4.16 -2.68 -16.41
CA ARG A 91 3.86 -1.25 -16.36
C ARG A 91 4.71 -0.53 -17.39
N SER A 92 4.06 0.23 -18.25
CA SER A 92 4.77 1.02 -19.25
C SER A 92 5.43 2.23 -18.61
N ARG A 93 6.50 2.74 -19.22
CA ARG A 93 7.16 3.97 -18.77
C ARG A 93 6.21 5.17 -18.62
N GLN A 94 5.14 5.21 -19.41
CA GLN A 94 4.14 6.28 -19.34
C GLN A 94 3.25 6.13 -18.11
N GLN A 95 2.85 4.90 -17.77
CA GLN A 95 2.06 4.63 -16.58
C GLN A 95 2.86 4.88 -15.30
N VAL A 96 4.11 4.39 -15.25
CA VAL A 96 5.00 4.61 -14.10
C VAL A 96 5.25 6.11 -13.90
N TRP A 97 5.52 6.84 -14.98
CA TRP A 97 5.68 8.29 -14.92
C TRP A 97 4.41 8.98 -14.41
N ALA A 98 3.25 8.69 -15.00
CA ALA A 98 1.98 9.30 -14.61
C ALA A 98 1.65 9.05 -13.12
N GLU A 99 1.83 7.83 -12.63
CA GLU A 99 1.63 7.48 -11.22
C GLU A 99 2.60 8.23 -10.30
N GLN A 100 3.89 8.29 -10.66
CA GLN A 100 4.89 8.99 -9.89
C GLN A 100 4.62 10.50 -9.87
N THR A 101 4.22 11.07 -11.02
CA THR A 101 3.89 12.49 -11.14
C THR A 101 2.64 12.92 -10.37
N LYS A 102 1.69 12.00 -10.17
CA LYS A 102 0.41 12.29 -9.51
C LYS A 102 0.58 12.77 -8.06
N ASN A 103 1.64 12.34 -7.40
CA ASN A 103 1.92 12.69 -6.00
C ASN A 103 2.76 13.96 -5.83
N TYR A 104 3.26 14.55 -6.92
CA TYR A 104 3.98 15.83 -6.84
C TYR A 104 2.99 16.99 -6.91
N SER A 105 3.11 17.92 -5.96
CA SER A 105 2.32 19.17 -5.94
C SER A 105 2.84 20.24 -6.91
N ILE A 106 3.86 19.92 -7.72
CA ILE A 106 4.55 20.83 -8.63
C ILE A 106 4.27 20.38 -10.07
N ASP A 107 3.99 21.33 -10.95
CA ASP A 107 3.84 21.04 -12.38
C ASP A 107 5.18 20.63 -12.99
N ILE A 108 5.27 19.35 -13.36
CA ILE A 108 6.45 18.72 -13.96
C ILE A 108 6.22 18.36 -15.43
N SER A 109 5.22 18.95 -16.07
CA SER A 109 4.88 18.74 -17.48
C SER A 109 6.03 19.04 -18.46
N GLY A 110 6.98 19.89 -18.06
CA GLY A 110 8.18 20.23 -18.86
C GLY A 110 9.35 19.25 -18.72
N ILE A 111 9.27 18.26 -17.83
CA ILE A 111 10.36 17.31 -17.59
C ILE A 111 10.18 16.10 -18.52
N PRO A 112 11.21 15.75 -19.34
CA PRO A 112 11.13 14.57 -20.18
C PRO A 112 11.04 13.31 -19.32
N ASN A 113 10.15 12.39 -19.69
CA ASN A 113 9.96 11.13 -18.97
C ASN A 113 11.25 10.29 -18.97
N GLN A 114 11.85 10.13 -17.78
CA GLN A 114 13.07 9.35 -17.55
C GLN A 114 12.79 7.92 -17.09
N MET A 115 11.53 7.51 -16.99
CA MET A 115 11.15 6.18 -16.51
C MET A 115 11.40 5.10 -17.55
N ASN A 116 11.70 3.92 -17.00
CA ASN A 116 11.83 2.70 -17.76
C ASN A 116 10.52 1.91 -17.74
N ASP A 117 10.32 1.10 -18.77
CA ASP A 117 9.32 0.05 -18.71
C ASP A 117 9.68 -0.92 -17.58
N THR A 118 8.72 -1.26 -16.74
CA THR A 118 8.97 -1.96 -15.48
C THR A 118 8.08 -3.19 -15.38
N PHE A 119 8.67 -4.32 -15.00
CA PHE A 119 7.93 -5.51 -14.58
C PHE A 119 7.92 -5.57 -13.06
N ILE A 120 6.72 -5.62 -12.49
CA ILE A 120 6.50 -5.77 -11.06
C ILE A 120 6.21 -7.25 -10.80
N LEU A 121 7.08 -7.86 -9.99
CA LEU A 121 6.99 -9.26 -9.59
C LEU A 121 6.45 -9.32 -8.17
N THR A 122 5.28 -9.92 -7.99
CA THR A 122 4.82 -10.31 -6.66
C THR A 122 5.33 -11.71 -6.38
N LEU A 123 6.10 -11.87 -5.29
CA LEU A 123 6.65 -13.16 -4.90
C LEU A 123 5.67 -13.91 -4.00
N SER A 124 5.60 -15.22 -4.17
CA SER A 124 4.88 -16.11 -3.23
C SER A 124 5.64 -16.26 -1.91
N ASP A 125 6.97 -16.18 -1.97
CA ASP A 125 7.88 -16.30 -0.83
C ASP A 125 8.96 -15.22 -0.91
N PRO A 126 8.96 -14.23 0.01
CA PRO A 126 9.90 -13.13 -0.01
C PRO A 126 11.35 -13.55 0.26
N VAL A 127 11.58 -14.70 0.91
CA VAL A 127 12.93 -15.24 1.15
C VAL A 127 13.63 -15.57 -0.18
N GLN A 128 12.87 -15.82 -1.24
CA GLN A 128 13.41 -16.15 -2.56
C GLN A 128 13.74 -14.92 -3.41
N ALA A 129 13.43 -13.71 -2.92
CA ALA A 129 13.65 -12.46 -3.64
C ALA A 129 15.10 -12.28 -4.09
N GLY A 130 16.06 -12.53 -3.19
CA GLY A 130 17.49 -12.42 -3.51
C GLY A 130 17.95 -13.40 -4.60
N LYS A 131 17.44 -14.63 -4.61
CA LYS A 131 17.78 -15.66 -5.61
C LYS A 131 17.19 -15.35 -6.98
N ILE A 132 15.93 -14.89 -7.01
CA ILE A 132 15.24 -14.46 -8.22
C ILE A 132 15.94 -13.22 -8.79
N ALA A 133 16.24 -12.23 -7.94
CA ALA A 133 16.96 -11.03 -8.35
C ALA A 133 18.35 -11.34 -8.92
N GLY A 134 19.11 -12.25 -8.31
CA GLY A 134 20.39 -12.70 -8.85
C GLY A 134 20.27 -13.35 -10.24
N THR A 135 19.23 -14.15 -10.44
CA THR A 135 18.95 -14.79 -11.75
C THR A 135 18.59 -13.76 -12.82
N VAL A 136 17.73 -12.80 -12.48
CA VAL A 136 17.28 -11.75 -13.40
C VAL A 136 18.39 -10.73 -13.70
N ARG A 137 19.26 -10.41 -12.73
CA ARG A 137 20.48 -9.59 -12.95
C ARG A 137 21.42 -10.21 -13.99
N GLY A 138 21.37 -11.53 -14.18
CA GLY A 138 22.11 -12.23 -15.23
C GLY A 138 21.65 -11.88 -16.66
N TRP A 139 20.44 -11.36 -16.84
CA TRP A 139 19.88 -11.02 -18.16
C TRP A 139 20.26 -9.60 -18.60
N ARG A 140 21.57 -9.30 -18.62
CA ARG A 140 22.12 -7.95 -18.88
C ARG A 140 21.71 -7.34 -20.22
N ASP A 141 21.33 -8.17 -21.19
CA ASP A 141 20.87 -7.71 -22.51
C ASP A 141 19.43 -7.18 -22.49
N LEU A 142 18.63 -7.56 -21.49
CA LEU A 142 17.19 -7.27 -21.39
C LEU A 142 16.81 -6.48 -20.13
N VAL A 143 17.63 -6.54 -19.09
CA VAL A 143 17.38 -5.94 -17.77
C VAL A 143 18.47 -4.94 -17.46
N GLN A 144 18.07 -3.71 -17.14
CA GLN A 144 18.98 -2.67 -16.72
C GLN A 144 19.27 -2.77 -15.22
N GLU A 145 18.23 -2.99 -14.42
CA GLU A 145 18.34 -3.04 -12.97
C GLU A 145 17.22 -3.87 -12.35
N VAL A 146 17.51 -4.50 -11.20
CA VAL A 146 16.54 -5.23 -10.39
C VAL A 146 16.57 -4.65 -8.99
N ALA A 147 15.52 -3.92 -8.62
CA ALA A 147 15.32 -3.39 -7.29
C ALA A 147 14.60 -4.41 -6.41
N VAL A 148 15.23 -4.73 -5.29
CA VAL A 148 14.71 -5.61 -4.24
C VAL A 148 14.44 -4.76 -3.00
N PRO A 149 13.30 -4.92 -2.32
CA PRO A 149 12.96 -4.11 -1.13
C PRO A 149 14.02 -4.18 -0.01
N GLU A 150 14.70 -5.32 0.17
CA GLU A 150 15.78 -5.46 1.16
C GLU A 150 17.03 -4.60 0.84
N ASP A 151 17.29 -4.30 -0.44
CA ASP A 151 18.46 -3.53 -0.85
C ASP A 151 18.29 -2.03 -0.55
N GLU A 152 17.07 -1.49 -0.58
CA GLU A 152 16.81 -0.09 -0.22
C GLU A 152 17.01 0.16 1.29
N LEU A 153 16.65 -0.80 2.14
CA LEU A 153 16.86 -0.71 3.58
C LEU A 153 18.34 -0.74 3.97
N ASN A 154 19.18 -1.47 3.21
CA ASN A 154 20.63 -1.51 3.44
C ASN A 154 21.37 -0.30 2.85
N GLY A 155 20.82 0.37 1.84
CA GLY A 155 21.36 1.61 1.27
C GLY A 155 21.32 2.78 2.26
N VAL A 156 20.25 2.90 3.04
CA VAL A 156 20.09 3.96 4.06
C VAL A 156 21.08 3.81 5.22
N ARG A 157 21.53 2.59 5.52
CA ARG A 157 22.50 2.32 6.60
C ARG A 157 23.95 2.67 6.23
N ARG A 158 24.22 3.04 4.98
CA ARG A 158 25.56 3.41 4.48
C ARG A 158 25.77 4.92 4.29
N ILE A 159 24.82 5.74 4.73
CA ILE A 159 24.89 7.21 4.70
C ILE A 159 24.94 7.70 6.14
#